data_AF-O52746-F1
#
_entry.id   AF-O52746-F1
#
_cell.length_a   1.000
_cell.length_b   1.000
_cell.length_c   1.000
_cell.angle_alpha   90.00
_cell.angle_beta   90.00
_cell.angle_gamma   90.00
#
_symmetry.space_group_name_H-M   'P 1'
#
loop_
_entity.id
_entity.type
_entity.pdbx_description
1 polymer ?
#
loop_
_entity_poly.entity_id
_entity_poly.type
_entity_poly.pdbx_seq_one_letter_code
_entity_poly.pdbx_strand_id
1 'polypeptide(L)'
;MQRGVASFSLQLAEGRADLYTEMPVKVSGFKQPIDDAEWTITTLTHTVSPDNGFTTSLELEVRIDDSKWNDSSQWRTFKFAKWNNAVSLL
;
A
#
# COMPACT_ATOMS: atom_id res chain seq x y z
N MET A 1 16.21 12.40 -16.74
CA MET A 1 14.75 12.40 -16.90
C MET A 1 14.21 11.38 -15.93
N GLN A 2 13.64 11.83 -14.81
CA GLN A 2 12.98 10.94 -13.86
C GLN A 2 11.86 10.23 -14.63
N ARG A 3 12.02 8.91 -14.85
CA ARG A 3 10.89 8.06 -15.25
C ARG A 3 9.79 8.34 -14.23
N GLY A 4 8.59 8.66 -14.71
CA GLY A 4 7.45 8.89 -13.82
C GLY A 4 7.28 7.69 -12.91
N VAL A 5 7.73 7.83 -11.66
CA VAL A 5 7.51 6.84 -10.61
C VAL A 5 6.01 6.92 -10.36
N ALA A 6 5.28 5.85 -10.70
CA ALA A 6 3.85 5.86 -10.42
C ALA A 6 3.68 5.84 -8.90
N SER A 7 2.98 6.84 -8.38
CA SER A 7 2.63 6.96 -6.98
C SER A 7 1.18 6.52 -6.77
N PHE A 8 0.93 5.85 -5.66
CA PHE A 8 -0.39 5.38 -5.29
C PHE A 8 -0.63 5.62 -3.81
N SER A 9 -1.73 6.28 -3.47
CA SER A 9 -2.11 6.56 -2.09
C SER A 9 -3.35 5.77 -1.69
N LEU A 10 -3.32 5.24 -0.47
CA LEU A 10 -4.41 4.48 0.13
C LEU A 10 -4.70 5.00 1.53
N GLN A 11 -5.97 5.01 1.89
CA GLN A 11 -6.39 5.17 3.29
C GLN A 11 -7.06 3.87 3.73
N LEU A 12 -6.49 3.25 4.76
CA LEU A 12 -7.02 2.06 5.37
C LEU A 12 -8.16 2.43 6.32
N ALA A 13 -9.27 1.68 6.24
CA ALA A 13 -10.39 1.81 7.16
C ALA A 13 -10.05 1.39 8.60
N GLU A 14 -9.05 0.52 8.77
CA GLU A 14 -8.52 0.09 10.06
C GLU A 14 -7.04 0.45 10.14
N GLY A 15 -6.62 1.06 11.24
CA GLY A 15 -5.22 1.41 11.42
C GLY A 15 -4.35 0.19 11.70
N ARG A 16 -3.20 0.12 11.01
CA ARG A 16 -2.28 -1.03 11.00
C ARG A 16 -0.90 -0.60 11.47
N ALA A 17 -0.58 -0.87 12.74
CA ALA A 17 0.69 -0.48 13.36
C ALA A 17 1.89 -1.40 13.01
N ASP A 18 1.64 -2.50 12.32
CA ASP A 18 2.66 -3.46 11.86
C ASP A 18 3.23 -3.11 10.47
N LEU A 19 2.77 -2.01 9.88
CA LEU A 19 3.31 -1.46 8.63
C LEU A 19 4.50 -0.53 8.91
N TYR A 20 5.47 -0.55 8.01
CA TYR A 20 6.64 0.31 8.07
C TYR A 20 7.07 0.73 6.67
N THR A 21 7.84 1.82 6.58
CA THR A 21 8.40 2.33 5.32
C THR A 21 9.39 1.33 4.71
N GLU A 22 9.56 1.35 3.39
CA GLU A 22 10.37 0.38 2.62
C GLU A 22 9.82 -1.05 2.61
N MET A 23 8.66 -1.30 3.23
CA MET A 23 8.01 -2.61 3.15
C MET A 23 7.47 -2.87 1.73
N PRO A 24 7.81 -4.01 1.10
CA PRO A 24 7.23 -4.43 -0.17
C PRO A 24 5.80 -4.94 0.05
N VAL A 25 4.86 -4.46 -0.75
CA VAL A 25 3.44 -4.81 -0.62
C VAL A 25 2.83 -5.15 -1.97
N LYS A 26 1.87 -6.09 -1.95
CA LYS A 26 0.96 -6.32 -3.09
C LYS A 26 -0.41 -5.78 -2.74
N VAL A 27 -1.02 -5.09 -3.69
CA VAL A 27 -2.39 -4.62 -3.58
C VAL A 27 -3.26 -5.45 -4.50
N SER A 28 -4.49 -5.73 -4.09
CA SER A 28 -5.46 -6.43 -4.94
C SER A 28 -6.85 -5.86 -4.73
N GLY A 29 -7.63 -5.74 -5.82
CA GLY A 29 -8.94 -5.09 -5.82
C GLY A 29 -8.97 -3.75 -6.55
N PHE A 30 -7.89 -3.38 -7.27
CA PHE A 30 -7.82 -2.22 -8.15
C PHE A 30 -7.80 -2.64 -9.62
N LYS A 31 -7.43 -1.70 -10.51
CA LYS A 31 -7.28 -2.00 -11.95
C LYS A 31 -6.05 -2.89 -12.15
N GLN A 32 -6.05 -3.74 -13.17
CA GLN A 32 -4.93 -4.64 -13.48
C GLN A 32 -3.53 -3.99 -13.41
N PRO A 33 -3.28 -2.79 -13.98
CA PRO A 33 -1.95 -2.18 -13.88
C PRO A 33 -1.51 -1.82 -12.46
N ILE A 34 -2.46 -1.66 -11.53
CA ILE A 34 -2.19 -1.39 -10.12
C ILE A 34 -1.96 -2.70 -9.36
N ASP A 35 -2.79 -3.69 -9.62
CA ASP A 35 -2.70 -5.01 -8.96
C ASP A 35 -1.45 -5.80 -9.41
N ASP A 36 -1.05 -5.67 -10.67
CA ASP A 36 0.15 -6.33 -11.24
C ASP A 36 1.45 -5.59 -10.86
N ALA A 37 1.37 -4.36 -10.37
CA ALA A 37 2.52 -3.58 -9.98
C ALA A 37 3.06 -4.01 -8.62
N GLU A 38 4.38 -3.98 -8.52
CA GLU A 38 5.13 -4.18 -7.29
C GLU A 38 5.23 -2.85 -6.55
N TRP A 39 4.70 -2.76 -5.33
CA TRP A 39 4.65 -1.50 -4.56
C TRP A 39 5.57 -1.54 -3.36
N THR A 40 6.13 -0.39 -3.00
CA THR A 40 6.88 -0.19 -1.75
C THR A 40 6.28 0.99 -0.98
N ILE A 41 6.07 0.83 0.33
CA ILE A 41 5.59 1.92 1.20
C ILE A 41 6.68 2.97 1.33
N THR A 42 6.40 4.19 0.87
CA THR A 42 7.32 5.34 1.00
C THR A 42 6.95 6.20 2.19
N THR A 43 5.65 6.43 2.39
CA THR A 43 5.13 7.22 3.51
C THR A 43 4.06 6.44 4.27
N LEU A 44 4.15 6.46 5.60
CA LEU A 44 3.19 5.87 6.51
C LEU A 44 2.71 6.92 7.50
N THR A 45 1.41 7.23 7.48
CA THR A 45 0.83 8.23 8.37
C THR A 45 -0.30 7.62 9.18
N HIS A 46 -0.10 7.52 10.49
CA HIS A 46 -1.16 7.14 11.42
C HIS A 46 -1.90 8.37 11.91
N THR A 47 -3.22 8.33 11.91
CA THR A 47 -4.06 9.42 12.42
C THR A 47 -5.08 8.87 13.40
N VAL A 48 -5.13 9.45 14.60
CA VAL A 48 -6.14 9.15 15.62
C VAL A 48 -7.09 10.34 15.68
N SER A 49 -8.34 10.13 15.31
CA SER A 49 -9.39 11.15 15.36
C SER A 49 -10.55 10.70 16.25
N PRO A 50 -11.19 11.60 17.01
CA PRO A 50 -12.36 11.24 17.81
C PRO A 50 -13.53 10.69 16.98
N ASP A 51 -13.72 11.22 15.77
CA ASP A 51 -14.87 10.89 14.91
C ASP A 51 -14.64 9.66 14.02
N ASN A 52 -13.38 9.42 13.62
CA ASN A 52 -13.01 8.38 12.64
C ASN A 52 -12.15 7.24 13.24
N GLY A 53 -11.85 7.29 14.54
CA GLY A 53 -11.01 6.30 15.21
C GLY A 53 -9.54 6.32 14.74
N PHE A 54 -8.89 5.15 14.81
CA PHE A 54 -7.51 4.97 14.36
C PHE A 54 -7.48 4.60 12.88
N THR A 55 -6.94 5.50 12.06
CA THR A 55 -6.79 5.33 10.62
C THR A 55 -5.33 5.34 10.22
N THR A 56 -5.01 4.72 9.09
CA THR A 56 -3.64 4.71 8.55
C THR A 56 -3.68 5.03 7.06
N SER A 57 -2.93 6.04 6.66
CA SER A 57 -2.74 6.42 5.28
C SER A 57 -1.37 5.97 4.80
N LEU A 58 -1.32 5.42 3.60
CA LEU A 58 -0.14 4.86 2.96
C LEU A 58 0.12 5.61 1.66
N GLU A 59 1.37 5.94 1.42
CA GLU A 59 1.86 6.28 0.09
C GLU A 59 2.78 5.17 -0.40
N LEU A 60 2.56 4.77 -1.64
CA LEU A 60 3.23 3.69 -2.31
C LEU A 60 3.87 4.21 -3.57
N GLU A 61 5.04 3.68 -3.89
CA GLU A 61 5.69 3.87 -5.18
C GLU A 61 5.97 2.53 -5.84
N VAL A 62 5.95 2.53 -7.18
CA VAL A 62 6.32 1.34 -7.94
C VAL A 62 7.78 0.99 -7.65
N ARG A 63 7.97 -0.22 -7.16
CA ARG A 63 9.28 -0.82 -6.95
C ARG A 63 9.90 -1.13 -8.31
N ILE A 64 10.96 -0.41 -8.64
CA ILE A 64 11.82 -0.71 -9.79
C ILE A 64 13.08 -1.35 -9.23
N ASP A 65 12.98 -2.60 -8.77
CA ASP A 65 14.13 -3.33 -8.25
C ASP A 65 14.64 -4.33 -9.30
N ASP A 66 15.86 -4.10 -9.78
CA ASP A 66 16.53 -4.93 -10.79
C ASP A 66 17.40 -6.03 -10.14
N SER A 67 17.34 -6.17 -8.81
CA SER A 67 18.18 -7.12 -8.06
C SER A 67 17.52 -8.50 -7.95
N LYS A 68 18.32 -9.53 -8.28
CA LYS A 68 17.92 -10.92 -8.55
C LYS A 68 17.54 -11.75 -7.31
N TRP A 69 17.04 -11.12 -6.26
CA TRP A 69 16.53 -11.80 -5.06
C TRP A 69 15.17 -11.24 -4.65
N ASN A 70 14.17 -11.48 -5.51
CA ASN A 70 12.76 -11.21 -5.19
C ASN A 70 12.14 -12.42 -4.49
N ASP A 71 12.46 -12.62 -3.21
CA ASP A 71 11.80 -13.65 -2.41
C ASP A 71 10.38 -13.19 -2.05
N SER A 72 9.42 -13.74 -2.76
CA SER A 72 7.98 -13.52 -2.56
C SER A 72 7.50 -13.80 -1.13
N SER A 73 8.27 -14.52 -0.32
CA SER A 73 7.95 -14.84 1.08
C SER A 73 7.95 -13.61 1.99
N GLN A 74 8.67 -12.54 1.62
CA GLN A 74 8.71 -11.29 2.38
C GLN A 74 7.50 -10.38 2.08
N TRP A 75 6.71 -10.71 1.05
CA TRP A 75 5.67 -9.82 0.56
C TRP A 75 4.42 -9.94 1.40
N ARG A 76 4.00 -8.80 1.94
CA ARG A 76 2.67 -8.70 2.53
C ARG A 76 1.66 -8.43 1.44
N THR A 77 0.75 -9.38 1.25
CA THR A 77 -0.38 -9.22 0.33
C THR A 77 -1.53 -8.56 1.08
N PHE A 78 -2.02 -7.46 0.54
CA PHE A 78 -3.20 -6.78 1.04
C PHE A 78 -4.34 -7.00 0.06
N LYS A 79 -5.40 -7.66 0.52
CA LYS A 79 -6.65 -7.80 -0.21
C LYS A 79 -7.58 -6.69 0.21
N PHE A 80 -8.01 -5.87 -0.73
CA PHE A 80 -8.81 -4.72 -0.43
C PHE A 80 -10.27 -4.92 -0.90
N ALA A 81 -11.21 -4.82 0.04
CA ALA A 81 -12.61 -4.57 -0.24
C ALA A 81 -12.84 -3.07 -0.40
N LYS A 82 -13.44 -2.68 -1.53
CA LYS A 82 -13.85 -1.30 -1.76
C LYS A 82 -15.30 -1.09 -1.31
N TRP A 83 -15.52 -0.16 -0.38
CA TRP A 83 -16.84 0.25 0.11
C TRP A 83 -16.97 1.77 0.04
N ASN A 84 -17.92 2.34 -0.70
CA ASN A 84 -18.26 3.79 -0.70
C ASN A 84 -17.10 4.76 -0.39
N ASN A 85 -16.00 4.65 -1.14
CA ASN A 85 -14.78 5.47 -1.04
C ASN A 85 -13.77 5.13 0.09
N ALA A 86 -14.04 4.09 0.88
CA ALA A 86 -13.13 3.47 1.84
C ALA A 86 -12.57 2.15 1.30
N VAL A 87 -11.33 1.85 1.71
CA VAL A 87 -10.63 0.61 1.38
C VAL A 87 -10.39 -0.16 2.67
N SER A 88 -11.02 -1.32 2.80
CA SER A 88 -10.90 -2.22 3.96
C SER A 88 -10.13 -3.47 3.58
N LEU A 89 -9.36 -4.03 4.50
CA LEU A 89 -8.68 -5.30 4.27
C LEU A 89 -9.67 -6.48 4.35
N LEU A 90 -9.54 -7.46 3.45
CA LEU A 90 -10.25 -8.75 3.48
C LEU A 90 -9.31 -9.90 3.89
#